data_AF-A0A1B9L1N3-F1
#
_entry.id   AF-A0A1B9L1N3-F1
#
_cell.length_a   1.000
_cell.length_b   1.000
_cell.length_c   1.000
_cell.angle_alpha   90.00
_cell.angle_beta   90.00
_cell.angle_gamma   90.00
#
_symmetry.space_group_name_H-M   'P 1'
#
loop_
_entity.id
_entity.type
_entity.pdbx_description
1 polymer ?
#
loop_
_entity_poly.entity_id
_entity_poly.type
_entity_poly.pdbx_seq_one_letter_code
_entity_poly.pdbx_strand_id
1 'polypeptide(L)'
;MIRWKVPLILLAVLSYLQYSLWYGKNNVYDYQDNVQILADLHEQNAQLKDRNEQMFAEINDLQRGSEAIEERARSHLGMVKPNEYFYRIIVDSKTQHR
;
A
#
# COMPACT_ATOMS: atom_id res chain seq x y z
N MET A 1 15.12 -30.65 -64.17
CA MET A 1 14.43 -31.25 -62.99
C MET A 1 14.48 -30.38 -61.72
N ILE A 2 14.94 -29.11 -61.76
CA ILE A 2 15.16 -28.26 -60.55
C ILE A 2 14.03 -27.22 -60.31
N ARG A 3 13.07 -27.07 -61.24
CA ARG A 3 12.04 -26.02 -61.19
C ARG A 3 11.15 -26.04 -59.94
N TRP A 4 11.01 -27.19 -59.27
CA TRP A 4 10.13 -27.38 -58.11
C TRP A 4 10.85 -27.31 -56.76
N LYS A 5 12.19 -27.25 -56.74
CA LYS A 5 12.99 -27.25 -55.50
C LYS A 5 12.82 -25.93 -54.74
N VAL A 6 12.84 -24.81 -55.47
CA VAL A 6 12.70 -23.45 -54.90
C VAL A 6 11.34 -23.23 -54.21
N PRO A 7 10.17 -23.53 -54.83
CA PRO A 7 8.89 -23.35 -54.15
C PRO A 7 8.73 -24.28 -52.94
N LEU A 8 9.31 -25.49 -52.97
CA LEU A 8 9.26 -26.42 -51.83
C LEU A 8 10.04 -25.87 -50.61
N ILE A 9 11.23 -25.30 -50.84
CA ILE A 9 12.03 -24.68 -49.78
C ILE A 9 11.29 -23.45 -49.23
N LEU A 10 10.70 -22.63 -50.11
CA LEU A 10 9.94 -21.46 -49.69
C LEU A 10 8.72 -21.86 -48.84
N LEU A 11 8.04 -22.94 -49.20
CA LEU A 11 6.89 -23.46 -48.47
C LEU A 11 7.28 -24.04 -47.11
N ALA A 12 8.45 -24.70 -47.02
CA ALA A 12 8.99 -25.17 -45.74
C ALA A 12 9.35 -24.01 -44.80
N VAL A 13 10.01 -22.96 -45.30
CA VAL A 13 10.32 -21.74 -44.55
C VAL A 13 9.04 -21.03 -44.12
N LEU A 14 8.05 -20.93 -45.02
CA LEU A 14 6.76 -20.32 -44.70
C LEU A 14 6.05 -21.12 -43.60
N SER A 15 6.00 -22.44 -43.70
CA SER A 15 5.37 -23.30 -42.69
C SER A 15 6.05 -23.18 -41.33
N TYR A 16 7.38 -23.12 -41.31
CA TYR A 16 8.15 -22.89 -40.09
C TYR A 16 7.84 -21.52 -39.47
N LEU A 17 7.75 -20.46 -40.29
CA LEU A 17 7.43 -19.12 -39.82
C LEU A 17 6.00 -19.06 -39.29
N GLN A 18 5.02 -19.67 -39.97
CA GLN A 18 3.65 -19.79 -39.47
C GLN A 18 3.62 -20.53 -38.13
N TYR A 19 4.30 -21.67 -38.02
CA TYR A 19 4.39 -22.42 -36.75
C TYR A 19 5.03 -21.58 -35.64
N SER A 20 6.13 -20.88 -35.93
CA SER A 20 6.80 -19.98 -34.99
C SER A 20 5.95 -18.77 -34.60
N LEU A 21 5.02 -18.33 -35.42
CA LEU A 21 4.16 -17.18 -35.12
C LEU A 21 2.99 -17.60 -34.21
N TRP A 22 2.49 -18.83 -34.41
CA TRP A 22 1.44 -19.42 -33.58
C TRP A 22 1.96 -20.01 -32.26
N TYR A 23 3.24 -20.39 -32.17
CA TYR A 23 3.81 -21.07 -30.98
C TYR A 23 5.11 -20.43 -30.44
N GLY A 24 5.68 -19.43 -31.10
CA GLY A 24 6.89 -18.74 -30.61
C GLY A 24 6.57 -17.77 -29.47
N LYS A 25 7.62 -17.28 -28.79
CA LYS A 25 7.65 -16.38 -27.62
C LYS A 25 6.75 -15.11 -27.66
N ASN A 26 6.01 -14.89 -28.73
CA ASN A 26 5.09 -13.78 -28.94
C ASN A 26 3.65 -14.27 -29.21
N ASN A 27 3.32 -15.49 -28.75
CA ASN A 27 1.99 -16.07 -28.90
C ASN A 27 0.96 -15.27 -28.10
N VAL A 28 -0.17 -14.95 -28.73
CA VAL A 28 -1.34 -14.27 -28.14
C VAL A 28 -1.89 -14.99 -26.91
N TYR A 29 -1.55 -16.28 -26.74
CA TYR A 29 -1.90 -17.05 -25.54
C TYR A 29 -1.09 -16.67 -24.29
N ASP A 30 0.12 -16.12 -24.41
CA ASP A 30 0.99 -15.79 -23.26
C ASP A 30 0.63 -14.45 -22.60
N TYR A 31 -0.34 -13.73 -23.17
CA TYR A 31 -0.89 -12.50 -22.57
C TYR A 31 -1.96 -12.79 -21.51
N GLN A 32 -2.57 -13.97 -21.50
CA GLN A 32 -3.61 -14.29 -20.52
C GLN A 32 -3.03 -14.65 -19.15
N ASP A 33 -1.92 -15.37 -19.11
CA ASP A 33 -1.26 -15.74 -17.85
C ASP A 33 -0.58 -14.54 -17.17
N ASN A 34 0.05 -13.66 -17.96
CA ASN A 34 0.64 -12.44 -17.42
C ASN A 34 -0.42 -11.46 -16.86
N VAL A 35 -1.63 -11.41 -17.43
CA VAL A 35 -2.73 -10.60 -16.89
C VAL A 35 -3.28 -11.18 -15.58
N GLN A 36 -3.37 -12.50 -15.46
CA GLN A 36 -3.81 -13.14 -14.21
C GLN A 36 -2.81 -12.92 -13.07
N ILE A 37 -1.51 -13.03 -13.35
CA ILE A 37 -0.46 -12.75 -12.36
C ILE A 37 -0.52 -11.28 -11.90
N LEU A 38 -0.75 -10.34 -12.83
CA LEU A 38 -0.88 -8.93 -12.49
C LEU A 38 -2.12 -8.64 -11.65
N ALA A 39 -3.24 -9.32 -11.90
CA ALA A 39 -4.47 -9.15 -11.13
C ALA A 39 -4.30 -9.64 -9.68
N ASP A 40 -3.71 -10.82 -9.49
CA ASP A 40 -3.46 -11.40 -8.16
C ASP A 40 -2.48 -10.54 -7.35
N LEU A 41 -1.41 -10.05 -7.98
CA LEU A 41 -0.46 -9.14 -7.31
C LEU A 41 -1.11 -7.82 -6.87
N HIS A 42 -2.08 -7.32 -7.65
CA HIS A 42 -2.77 -6.08 -7.35
C HIS A 42 -3.73 -6.25 -6.18
N GLU A 43 -4.43 -7.38 -6.10
CA GLU A 43 -5.33 -7.72 -5.00
C GLU A 43 -4.55 -7.90 -3.69
N GLN A 44 -3.42 -8.64 -3.72
CA GLN A 44 -2.58 -8.82 -2.55
C GLN A 44 -1.98 -7.50 -2.05
N ASN A 45 -1.53 -6.63 -2.95
CA ASN A 45 -1.03 -5.31 -2.57
C ASN A 45 -2.13 -4.41 -1.98
N ALA A 46 -3.35 -4.46 -2.51
CA ALA A 46 -4.47 -3.71 -1.95
C ALA A 46 -4.78 -4.15 -0.51
N GLN A 47 -4.86 -5.46 -0.26
CA GLN A 47 -5.09 -6.00 1.08
C GLN A 47 -3.98 -5.63 2.08
N LEU A 48 -2.72 -5.66 1.63
CA LEU A 48 -1.58 -5.26 2.47
C LEU A 48 -1.61 -3.75 2.79
N LYS A 49 -2.01 -2.93 1.82
CA LYS A 49 -2.12 -1.48 2.00
C LYS A 49 -3.21 -1.12 3.00
N ASP A 50 -4.37 -1.76 2.91
CA ASP A 50 -5.49 -1.52 3.83
C ASP A 50 -5.13 -1.92 5.27
N ARG A 51 -4.45 -3.05 5.46
CA ARG A 51 -3.95 -3.48 6.77
C ARG A 51 -2.91 -2.52 7.34
N ASN A 52 -1.99 -2.04 6.51
CA ASN A 52 -1.01 -1.06 6.93
C ASN A 52 -1.69 0.24 7.38
N GLU A 53 -2.67 0.74 6.62
CA GLU A 53 -3.40 1.95 6.98
C GLU A 53 -4.15 1.79 8.31
N GLN A 54 -4.78 0.63 8.55
CA GLN A 54 -5.40 0.31 9.84
C GLN A 54 -4.38 0.25 10.97
N MET A 55 -3.24 -0.42 10.79
CA MET A 55 -2.18 -0.48 11.80
C MET A 55 -1.61 0.91 12.12
N PHE A 56 -1.41 1.76 11.12
CA PHE A 56 -0.96 3.14 11.35
C PHE A 56 -1.99 3.97 12.10
N ALA A 57 -3.28 3.78 11.81
CA ALA A 57 -4.36 4.44 12.54
C ALA A 57 -4.40 3.99 14.00
N GLU A 58 -4.25 2.68 14.26
CA GLU A 58 -4.21 2.11 15.60
C GLU A 58 -2.98 2.58 16.39
N ILE A 59 -1.79 2.62 15.77
CA ILE A 59 -0.58 3.18 16.39
C ILE A 59 -0.80 4.66 16.76
N ASN A 60 -1.44 5.43 15.88
CA ASN A 60 -1.71 6.84 16.15
C ASN A 60 -2.69 7.03 17.32
N ASP A 61 -3.74 6.21 17.37
CA ASP A 61 -4.72 6.24 18.47
C ASP A 61 -4.11 5.80 19.80
N LEU A 62 -3.30 4.74 19.80
CA LEU A 62 -2.55 4.28 20.98
C LEU A 62 -1.55 5.35 21.46
N GLN A 63 -0.87 6.04 20.54
CA GLN A 63 0.07 7.10 20.90
C GLN A 63 -0.66 8.30 21.53
N ARG A 64 -1.77 8.76 20.92
CA ARG A 64 -2.60 9.83 21.51
C ARG A 64 -3.21 9.42 22.85
N GLY A 65 -3.68 8.19 22.97
CA GLY A 65 -4.24 7.65 24.20
C GLY A 65 -3.19 7.58 25.33
N SER A 66 -1.97 7.16 25.02
CA SER A 66 -0.88 7.11 26.00
C SER A 66 -0.38 8.49 26.42
N GLU A 67 -0.27 9.45 25.50
CA GLU A 67 0.03 10.86 25.82
C GLU A 67 -1.05 11.46 26.74
N ALA A 68 -2.33 11.20 26.46
CA ALA A 68 -3.44 11.68 27.29
C ALA A 68 -3.45 11.05 28.70
N ILE A 69 -3.05 9.78 28.82
CA ILE A 69 -2.92 9.10 30.11
C ILE A 69 -1.72 9.64 30.90
N GLU A 70 -0.59 9.90 30.24
CA GLU A 70 0.60 10.50 30.87
C GLU A 70 0.26 11.89 31.42
N GLU A 71 -0.38 12.74 30.62
CA GLU A 71 -0.78 14.09 31.04
C GLU A 71 -1.74 14.05 32.24
N ARG A 72 -2.68 13.11 32.26
CA ARG A 72 -3.57 12.88 33.41
C ARG A 72 -2.81 12.42 34.66
N ALA A 73 -1.90 11.45 34.53
CA ALA A 73 -1.11 10.96 35.66
C ALA A 73 -0.21 12.05 36.25
N ARG A 74 0.40 12.87 35.37
CA ARG A 74 1.22 14.02 35.75
C ARG A 74 0.42 15.10 36.46
N SER A 75 -0.77 15.41 35.96
CA SER A 75 -1.71 16.35 36.59
C SER A 75 -2.11 15.88 38.00
N HIS A 76 -2.40 14.59 38.17
CA HIS A 76 -2.73 14.00 39.48
C HIS A 76 -1.54 13.99 40.46
N LEU A 77 -0.31 13.85 39.98
CA LEU A 77 0.92 13.84 40.78
C LEU A 77 1.53 15.24 40.98
N GLY A 78 0.97 16.29 40.38
CA GLY A 78 1.52 17.65 40.43
C GLY A 78 2.86 17.81 39.69
N MET A 79 3.16 16.94 38.72
CA MET A 79 4.42 16.91 37.99
C MET A 79 4.32 17.68 36.66
N VAL A 80 5.02 18.82 36.52
CA VAL A 80 4.98 19.66 35.30
C VAL A 80 6.14 19.33 34.35
N LYS A 81 5.91 19.31 33.04
CA LYS A 81 6.96 19.01 32.04
C LYS A 81 7.92 20.21 31.96
N PRO A 82 9.24 20.01 31.75
CA PRO A 82 10.11 21.14 31.46
C PRO A 82 9.56 21.84 30.21
N ASN A 83 9.27 23.15 30.32
CA ASN A 83 8.73 24.02 29.26
C ASN A 83 7.19 24.11 29.10
N GLU A 84 6.40 23.83 30.14
CA GLU A 84 4.93 23.99 30.13
C GLU A 84 4.46 25.16 31.02
N TYR A 85 3.57 26.02 30.52
CA TYR A 85 3.04 27.19 31.26
C TYR A 85 1.71 26.86 31.94
N PHE A 86 1.74 26.67 33.27
CA PHE A 86 0.54 26.37 34.05
C PHE A 86 -0.14 27.66 34.56
N TYR A 87 -1.35 27.93 34.09
CA TYR A 87 -2.16 29.06 34.56
C TYR A 87 -3.21 28.59 35.58
N ARG A 88 -3.02 28.91 36.87
CA ARG A 88 -4.02 28.68 37.90
C ARG A 88 -4.84 29.96 38.12
N ILE A 89 -6.06 29.98 37.62
CA ILE A 89 -7.00 31.09 37.86
C ILE A 89 -7.56 30.91 39.27
N ILE A 90 -7.15 31.79 40.19
CA ILE A 90 -7.73 31.88 41.53
C ILE A 90 -8.80 32.96 41.46
N VAL A 91 -10.07 32.57 41.50
CA VAL A 91 -11.16 33.53 41.64
C VAL A 91 -11.19 33.94 43.11
N ASP A 92 -10.74 35.16 43.41
CA ASP A 92 -10.84 35.71 44.76
C ASP A 92 -12.32 35.92 45.10
N SER A 93 -12.81 35.17 46.09
CA SER A 93 -14.21 35.19 46.53
C SER A 93 -14.56 36.43 47.38
N LYS A 94 -13.79 37.52 47.30
CA LYS A 94 -14.09 38.80 47.96
C LYS A 94 -14.88 39.79 47.09
N THR A 95 -15.96 39.36 46.46
CA THR A 95 -16.96 40.31 45.93
C THR A 95 -18.39 39.79 46.06
N GLN A 96 -18.77 39.32 47.25
CA GLN A 96 -20.16 38.97 47.58
C GLN A 96 -20.69 39.78 48.78
N HIS A 97 -20.28 41.05 48.89
CA HIS A 97 -20.93 42.02 49.75
C HIS A 97 -21.14 43.35 49.00
N ARG A 98 -22.35 43.52 48.48
CA ARG A 98 -23.06 44.80 48.49
C ARG A 98 -24.55 44.57 48.43
#